data_AF-A0A9R1XCE0-F1
#
_entry.id   AF-A0A9R1XCE0-F1
#
_cell.length_a   1.000
_cell.length_b   1.000
_cell.length_c   1.000
_cell.angle_alpha   90.00
_cell.angle_beta   90.00
_cell.angle_gamma   90.00
#
_symmetry.space_group_name_H-M   'P 1'
#
loop_
_entity.id
_entity.type
_entity.pdbx_description
1 polymer ?
#
loop_
_entity_poly.entity_id
_entity_poly.type
_entity_poly.pdbx_seq_one_letter_code
_entity_poly.pdbx_strand_id
1 'polypeptide(L)'
;MEFLQAREIQIGIGFVVVIVTLVAFILFSSKKTKGSIDPGNFKQFKLVKRIQLSHNVAKFRFALPTPTSVLGLPIRQHVSCRY
;
A
#
# COMPACT_ATOMS: atom_id res chain seq x y z
N MET A 1 47.30 16.62 18.38
CA MET A 1 46.51 16.93 17.16
C MET A 1 45.77 15.69 16.65
N GLU A 2 46.39 14.52 16.61
CA GLU A 2 45.78 13.23 16.18
C GLU A 2 44.46 12.83 16.89
N PHE A 3 44.35 13.10 18.19
CA PHE A 3 43.20 12.66 19.00
C PHE A 3 41.88 13.38 18.67
N LEU A 4 41.96 14.62 18.19
CA LEU A 4 40.77 15.37 17.76
C LEU A 4 40.29 14.91 16.39
N GLN A 5 41.22 14.64 15.48
CA GLN A 5 40.91 14.13 14.14
C GLN A 5 40.21 12.76 14.17
N ALA A 6 40.63 11.86 15.06
CA ALA A 6 39.96 10.58 15.26
C ALA A 6 38.51 10.75 15.77
N ARG A 7 38.25 11.76 16.61
CA ARG A 7 36.91 12.04 17.17
C ARG A 7 35.96 12.60 16.10
N GLU A 8 36.43 13.50 15.26
CA GLU A 8 35.68 14.03 14.11
C GLU A 8 35.30 12.92 13.12
N ILE A 9 36.22 11.98 12.86
CA ILE A 9 35.96 10.81 11.99
C ILE A 9 34.91 9.89 12.60
N GLN A 10 34.98 9.62 13.91
CA GLN A 10 33.97 8.80 14.61
C GLN A 10 32.58 9.45 14.57
N ILE A 11 32.49 10.77 14.75
CA ILE A 11 31.24 11.53 14.65
C ILE A 11 30.68 11.46 13.21
N GLY A 12 31.55 11.64 12.20
CA GLY A 12 31.16 11.54 10.79
C GLY A 12 30.62 10.15 10.42
N ILE A 13 31.29 9.08 10.86
CA ILE A 13 30.85 7.69 10.63
C ILE A 13 29.50 7.44 11.33
N GLY A 14 29.37 7.86 12.58
CA GLY A 14 28.11 7.74 13.33
C GLY A 14 26.95 8.43 12.62
N PHE A 15 27.18 9.62 12.08
CA PHE A 15 26.15 10.38 11.36
C PHE A 15 25.72 9.70 10.05
N VAL A 16 26.67 9.16 9.29
CA VAL A 16 26.39 8.40 8.06
C VAL A 16 25.57 7.15 8.36
N VAL A 17 25.90 6.40 9.41
CA VAL A 17 25.16 5.19 9.80
C VAL A 17 23.72 5.54 10.22
N VAL A 18 23.53 6.63 10.96
CA VAL A 18 22.19 7.11 11.37
C VAL A 18 21.35 7.51 10.15
N ILE A 19 21.94 8.22 9.17
CA ILE A 19 21.21 8.60 7.94
C ILE A 19 20.82 7.36 7.14
N VAL A 20 21.73 6.43 6.91
CA VAL A 20 21.48 5.22 6.11
C VAL A 20 20.38 4.37 6.75
N THR A 21 20.43 4.19 8.06
CA THR A 21 19.40 3.43 8.80
C THR A 21 18.04 4.12 8.76
N LEU A 22 17.99 5.45 8.89
CA LEU A 22 16.74 6.21 8.80
C LEU A 22 16.11 6.11 7.40
N VAL A 23 16.92 6.24 6.35
CA VAL A 23 16.44 6.10 4.96
C VAL A 23 15.92 4.69 4.69
N ALA A 24 16.65 3.66 5.12
CA ALA A 24 16.22 2.27 4.98
C ALA A 24 14.89 2.01 5.71
N PHE A 25 14.74 2.55 6.92
CA PHE A 25 13.51 2.42 7.71
C PHE A 25 12.30 3.07 7.02
N ILE A 26 12.46 4.28 6.48
CA ILE A 26 11.39 4.99 5.75
C ILE A 26 10.98 4.22 4.50
N LEU A 27 11.96 3.71 3.72
CA LEU A 27 11.68 2.92 2.52
C LEU A 27 10.96 1.60 2.85
N PHE A 28 11.33 0.94 3.95
CA PHE A 28 10.72 -0.32 4.35
C PHE A 28 9.31 -0.14 4.94
N SER A 29 9.05 0.96 5.65
CA SER A 29 7.77 1.25 6.31
C SER A 29 6.64 1.64 5.35
N SER A 30 6.96 2.06 4.12
CA SER A 30 5.97 2.54 3.14
C SER A 30 5.14 1.42 2.47
N LYS A 31 5.41 0.14 2.75
CA LYS A 31 4.70 -1.01 2.18
C LYS A 31 3.33 -1.31 2.82
N LYS A 32 2.59 -0.29 3.28
CA LYS A 32 1.17 -0.52 3.60
C LYS A 32 0.43 -0.71 2.28
N THR A 33 -0.04 -1.92 2.03
CA THR A 33 -0.95 -2.24 0.92
C THR A 33 -2.15 -1.32 1.01
N LYS A 34 -2.13 -0.26 0.22
CA LYS A 34 -3.28 0.63 0.04
C LYS A 34 -4.42 -0.26 -0.46
N GLY A 35 -5.57 -0.20 0.21
CA GLY A 35 -6.78 -0.89 -0.25
C GLY A 35 -7.08 -0.49 -1.69
N SER A 36 -7.65 -1.39 -2.48
CA SER A 36 -7.85 -1.13 -3.91
C SER A 36 -8.87 -0.02 -4.21
N ILE A 37 -9.64 0.44 -3.22
CA ILE A 37 -10.64 1.50 -3.36
C ILE A 37 -10.04 2.84 -2.91
N ASP A 38 -10.22 3.86 -3.74
CA ASP A 38 -9.92 5.25 -3.44
C ASP A 38 -11.25 5.99 -3.18
N PRO A 39 -11.39 6.71 -2.05
CA PRO A 39 -12.64 7.41 -1.73
C PRO A 39 -12.88 8.65 -2.60
N GLY A 40 -11.85 9.22 -3.22
CA GLY A 40 -11.96 10.41 -4.07
C GLY A 40 -12.22 10.10 -5.54
N ASN A 41 -11.93 8.87 -5.98
CA ASN A 41 -11.97 8.50 -7.41
C ASN A 41 -12.59 7.12 -7.64
N PHE A 42 -13.51 7.05 -8.61
CA PHE A 42 -14.04 5.78 -9.08
C PHE A 42 -12.97 5.01 -9.84
N LYS A 43 -12.75 3.75 -9.44
CA LYS A 43 -11.81 2.84 -10.10
C LYS A 43 -12.57 1.80 -10.91
N GLN A 44 -12.11 1.55 -12.13
CA GLN A 44 -12.68 0.53 -12.98
C GLN A 44 -12.16 -0.85 -12.58
N PHE A 45 -13.08 -1.81 -12.44
CA PHE A 45 -12.76 -3.21 -12.18
C PHE A 45 -13.33 -4.08 -13.30
N LYS A 46 -12.52 -5.00 -13.82
CA LYS A 46 -12.95 -5.89 -14.90
C LYS A 46 -13.93 -6.93 -14.37
N LEU A 47 -15.09 -7.08 -15.00
CA LEU A 47 -16.00 -8.18 -14.71
C LEU A 47 -15.39 -9.50 -15.18
N VAL A 48 -15.13 -10.41 -14.25
CA VAL A 48 -14.54 -11.73 -14.53
C VAL A 48 -15.61 -12.79 -14.68
N LYS A 49 -16.65 -12.73 -13.84
CA LYS A 49 -17.69 -13.76 -13.82
C LYS A 49 -19.04 -13.14 -13.45
N ARG A 50 -20.07 -13.56 -14.19
CA ARG A 50 -21.47 -13.34 -13.85
C ARG A 50 -22.12 -14.70 -13.63
N ILE A 51 -22.78 -14.87 -12.49
CA ILE A 51 -23.52 -16.10 -12.16
C ILE A 51 -24.96 -15.69 -11.93
N GLN A 52 -25.88 -16.21 -12.73
CA GLN A 52 -27.31 -16.04 -12.48
C GLN A 52 -27.72 -17.00 -11.36
N LEU A 53 -28.26 -16.45 -10.27
CA LEU A 53 -28.72 -17.24 -9.12
C LEU A 53 -30.23 -17.51 -9.20
N SER A 54 -31.00 -16.56 -9.72
CA SER A 54 -32.44 -16.70 -9.92
C SER A 54 -32.91 -15.80 -11.07
N HIS A 55 -34.23 -15.68 -11.25
CA HIS A 55 -34.82 -14.78 -12.26
C HIS A 55 -34.36 -13.33 -12.11
N ASN A 56 -34.24 -12.82 -10.88
CA ASN A 56 -33.94 -11.41 -10.60
C ASN A 56 -32.63 -11.19 -9.83
N VAL A 57 -31.87 -12.25 -9.56
CA VAL A 57 -30.65 -12.16 -8.74
C VAL A 57 -29.46 -12.73 -9.50
N ALA A 58 -28.39 -11.95 -9.56
CA ALA A 58 -27.11 -12.36 -10.11
C ALA A 58 -25.96 -11.98 -9.18
N LYS A 59 -24.93 -12.84 -9.16
CA LYS A 59 -23.66 -12.60 -8.46
C LYS A 59 -22.60 -12.23 -9.49
N PHE A 60 -21.95 -11.09 -9.29
CA PHE A 60 -20.88 -10.58 -10.12
C PHE A 60 -19.55 -10.68 -9.38
N ARG A 61 -18.50 -11.16 -10.06
CA ARG A 61 -17.12 -11.16 -9.54
C ARG A 61 -16.28 -10.24 -10.41
N PHE A 62 -15.72 -9.22 -9.78
CA PHE A 62 -14.81 -8.28 -10.42
C PHE A 62 -13.36 -8.60 -10.04
N ALA A 63 -12.44 -8.51 -10.99
CA ALA A 63 -11.01 -8.66 -10.75
C ALA A 63 -10.48 -7.40 -10.08
N LEU A 64 -9.71 -7.59 -8.99
CA LEU A 64 -8.86 -6.54 -8.46
C LEU A 64 -7.63 -6.32 -9.37
N PRO A 65 -6.95 -5.17 -9.26
CA PRO A 65 -5.77 -4.87 -10.08
C PRO A 65 -4.65 -5.90 -9.97
N THR A 66 -4.48 -6.51 -8.79
CA THR A 66 -3.51 -7.59 -8.57
C THR A 66 -4.16 -8.75 -7.81
N PRO A 67 -3.73 -10.01 -8.05
CA PRO A 67 -4.33 -11.18 -7.41
C PRO A 67 -4.10 -11.25 -5.90
N THR A 68 -3.08 -10.55 -5.40
CA THR A 68 -2.75 -10.45 -3.97
C THR A 68 -3.40 -9.25 -3.28
N SER A 69 -4.01 -8.33 -4.05
CA SER A 69 -4.66 -7.16 -3.46
C SER A 69 -6.01 -7.50 -2.83
N VAL A 70 -6.31 -6.79 -1.75
CA VAL A 70 -7.60 -6.83 -1.07
C VAL A 70 -8.36 -5.54 -1.33
N LEU A 71 -9.69 -5.62 -1.29
CA LEU A 71 -10.54 -4.45 -1.48
C LEU A 71 -10.30 -3.39 -0.38
N GLY A 72 -10.03 -3.84 0.84
CA GLY A 72 -9.63 -2.99 1.95
C GLY A 72 -10.75 -2.13 2.53
N LEU A 73 -12.01 -2.58 2.42
CA LEU A 73 -13.16 -1.85 2.94
C LEU A 73 -13.32 -2.12 4.45
N PRO A 74 -13.27 -1.10 5.33
CA PRO A 74 -13.55 -1.24 6.75
C PRO A 74 -14.94 -1.85 7.02
N ILE A 75 -15.08 -2.46 8.19
CA ILE A 75 -16.36 -3.03 8.65
C ILE A 75 -17.42 -1.91 8.71
N ARG A 76 -18.66 -2.22 8.28
CA ARG A 76 -19.81 -1.30 8.14
C ARG A 76 -19.71 -0.25 7.03
N GLN A 77 -18.70 -0.30 6.17
CA GLN A 77 -18.64 0.55 4.98
C GLN A 77 -19.20 -0.17 3.74
N HIS A 78 -19.64 0.60 2.76
CA HIS A 78 -20.19 0.10 1.48
C HIS A 78 -19.49 0.76 0.30
N VAL A 79 -19.64 0.18 -0.88
CA VAL A 79 -19.07 0.69 -2.13
C VAL A 79 -20.14 1.41 -2.93
N SER A 80 -19.76 2.52 -3.57
CA SER A 80 -20.60 3.18 -4.57
C SER A 80 -20.25 2.64 -5.96
N CYS A 81 -21.26 2.24 -6.71
CA CYS A 81 -21.12 1.71 -8.07
C CYS A 81 -21.66 2.73 -9.07
N ARG A 82 -20.90 3.01 -10.11
CA ARG A 82 -21.30 3.84 -11.24
C ARG A 82 -21.09 3.06 -12.53
N TYR A 83 -21.98 3.26 -13.50
CA TYR A 83 -21.90 2.69 -14.85
C TYR A 83 -21.01 3.54 -15.76
#